data_AF-A0A1J3DD80-F1
#
_entry.id   AF-A0A1J3DD80-F1
#
_cell.length_a   1.000
_cell.length_b   1.000
_cell.length_c   1.000
_cell.angle_alpha   90.00
_cell.angle_beta   90.00
_cell.angle_gamma   90.00
#
_symmetry.space_group_name_H-M   'P 1'
#
loop_
_entity.id
_entity.type
_entity.pdbx_description
1 polymer ?
#
loop_
_entity_poly.entity_id
_entity_poly.type
_entity_poly.pdbx_seq_one_letter_code
_entity_poly.pdbx_strand_id
1 'polypeptide(L)'
;LRQIHARLLVLGLQFSSFLITKLIHASSSFGDICFARQVFDELPRPRIFPWNAIIRSYSRNNSFQDALLMYSKMQLARISPDSFTFPHLLKACSGLPDLQMGRLVHAQVFRLGFEADVFVQNGLIALYAKCRRLCRARTVFEGLPLPERTIVSWTAIISAYAQNG
;
A
#
# COMPACT_ATOMS: atom_id res chain seq x y z
N LEU A 1 -2.18 42.60 7.71
CA LEU A 1 -1.96 41.49 6.74
C LEU A 1 -1.18 40.29 7.32
N ARG A 2 -0.08 40.47 8.08
CA ARG A 2 0.69 39.34 8.66
C ARG A 2 -0.06 38.48 9.70
N GLN A 3 -0.92 39.06 10.56
CA GLN A 3 -1.66 38.30 11.58
C GLN A 3 -2.79 37.42 11.00
N ILE A 4 -3.47 37.86 9.94
CA ILE A 4 -4.55 37.07 9.30
C ILE A 4 -3.94 35.93 8.50
N HIS A 5 -2.83 36.15 7.78
CA HIS A 5 -2.11 35.09 7.07
C HIS A 5 -1.56 34.03 8.04
N ALA A 6 -0.99 34.45 9.19
CA ALA A 6 -0.54 33.52 10.22
C ALA A 6 -1.71 32.72 10.82
N ARG A 7 -2.86 33.34 11.09
CA ARG A 7 -4.07 32.64 11.58
C ARG A 7 -4.65 31.68 10.55
N LEU A 8 -4.70 32.05 9.26
CA LEU A 8 -5.14 31.15 8.19
C LEU A 8 -4.22 29.95 8.02
N LEU A 9 -2.89 30.15 8.14
CA LEU A 9 -1.93 29.06 8.12
C LEU A 9 -2.08 28.15 9.35
N VAL A 10 -2.24 28.70 10.55
CA VAL A 10 -2.45 27.93 11.79
C VAL A 10 -3.77 27.17 11.75
N LEU A 11 -4.86 27.80 11.31
CA LEU A 11 -6.16 27.12 11.12
C LEU A 11 -6.06 26.03 10.06
N GLY A 12 -5.35 26.26 8.95
CA GLY A 12 -5.11 25.24 7.94
C GLY A 12 -4.32 24.03 8.46
N LEU A 13 -3.28 24.28 9.28
CA LEU A 13 -2.51 23.23 9.95
C LEU A 13 -3.37 22.46 10.96
N GLN A 14 -4.10 23.15 11.83
CA GLN A 14 -4.99 22.53 12.82
C GLN A 14 -6.12 21.72 12.16
N PHE A 15 -6.73 22.28 11.12
CA PHE A 15 -7.76 21.59 10.33
C PHE A 15 -7.19 20.32 9.67
N SER A 16 -6.02 20.41 9.04
CA SER A 16 -5.37 19.24 8.43
C SER A 16 -5.04 18.16 9.46
N SER A 17 -4.55 18.54 10.65
CA SER A 17 -4.27 17.59 11.74
C SER A 17 -5.54 16.89 12.22
N PHE A 18 -6.64 17.64 12.37
CA PHE A 18 -7.92 17.09 12.78
C PHE A 18 -8.50 16.11 11.74
N LEU A 19 -8.44 16.47 10.45
CA LEU A 19 -8.83 15.59 9.36
C LEU A 19 -7.96 14.33 9.30
N ILE A 20 -6.64 14.44 9.51
CA ILE A 20 -5.75 13.27 9.58
C ILE A 20 -6.19 12.33 10.72
N THR A 21 -6.50 12.85 11.91
CA THR A 21 -6.98 12.02 13.02
C THR A 21 -8.31 11.34 12.69
N LYS A 22 -9.25 12.07 12.07
CA LYS A 22 -10.52 11.50 11.59
C LYS A 22 -10.29 10.40 10.55
N LEU A 23 -9.36 10.62 9.62
CA LEU A 23 -8.99 9.64 8.61
C LEU A 23 -8.40 8.38 9.24
N ILE A 24 -7.54 8.50 10.25
CA ILE A 24 -6.98 7.36 10.97
C ILE A 24 -8.10 6.53 11.61
N HIS A 25 -9.03 7.20 12.30
CA HIS A 25 -10.16 6.53 12.93
C HIS A 25 -11.03 5.82 11.88
N ALA A 26 -11.34 6.49 10.77
CA ALA A 26 -12.15 5.97 9.68
C ALA A 26 -11.45 4.90 8.81
N SER A 27 -10.12 4.84 8.81
CA SER A 27 -9.34 3.82 8.08
C SER A 27 -8.90 2.65 8.98
N SER A 28 -9.28 2.67 10.26
CA SER A 28 -9.11 1.55 11.18
C SER A 28 -10.02 0.39 10.78
N SER A 29 -9.78 -0.80 11.35
CA SER A 29 -10.35 -2.09 10.93
C SER A 29 -11.89 -2.17 10.88
N PHE A 30 -12.61 -1.19 11.40
CA PHE A 30 -14.08 -1.07 11.40
C PHE A 30 -14.61 0.26 10.84
N GLY A 31 -13.73 1.08 10.25
CA GLY A 31 -14.11 2.39 9.78
C GLY A 31 -14.79 2.35 8.41
N ASP A 32 -15.84 3.15 8.26
CA ASP A 32 -16.56 3.34 7.01
C ASP A 32 -15.60 3.90 5.94
N ILE A 33 -15.28 3.07 4.92
CA ILE A 33 -14.38 3.45 3.83
C ILE A 33 -14.91 4.67 3.08
N CYS A 34 -16.22 4.81 2.94
CA CYS A 34 -16.83 5.97 2.29
C CYS A 34 -16.55 7.23 3.11
N PHE A 35 -16.70 7.16 4.42
CA PHE A 35 -16.34 8.27 5.31
C PHE A 35 -14.84 8.56 5.30
N ALA A 36 -13.98 7.53 5.35
CA ALA A 36 -12.53 7.70 5.23
C ALA A 36 -12.16 8.38 3.91
N ARG A 37 -12.85 8.03 2.83
CA ARG A 37 -12.65 8.61 1.52
C ARG A 37 -13.06 10.08 1.46
N GLN A 38 -14.22 10.42 2.03
CA GLN A 38 -14.69 11.81 2.13
C GLN A 38 -13.68 12.67 2.90
N VAL A 39 -13.25 12.22 4.08
CA VAL A 39 -12.26 12.92 4.90
C VAL A 39 -10.93 13.06 4.16
N PHE A 40 -10.51 12.05 3.41
CA PHE A 40 -9.30 12.12 2.60
C PHE A 40 -9.39 13.18 1.50
N ASP A 41 -10.52 13.26 0.81
CA ASP A 41 -10.72 14.21 -0.29
C ASP A 41 -10.79 15.68 0.21
N GLU A 42 -11.09 15.91 1.49
CA GLU A 42 -11.01 17.23 2.14
C GLU A 42 -9.59 17.66 2.54
N LEU A 43 -8.61 16.74 2.54
CA LEU A 43 -7.24 17.07 2.96
C LEU A 43 -6.54 17.97 1.93
N PRO A 44 -6.06 19.16 2.32
CA PRO A 44 -5.26 20.00 1.42
C PRO A 44 -3.86 19.40 1.28
N ARG A 45 -3.49 18.98 0.06
CA ARG A 45 -2.15 18.46 -0.29
C ARG A 45 -1.67 17.34 0.67
N PRO A 46 -2.35 16.19 0.71
CA PRO A 46 -2.00 15.11 1.61
C PRO A 46 -0.57 14.60 1.35
N ARG A 47 0.21 14.47 2.42
CA ARG A 47 1.51 13.79 2.42
C ARG A 47 1.32 12.26 2.40
N ILE A 48 2.42 11.50 2.42
CA ILE A 48 2.41 10.04 2.29
C ILE A 48 1.50 9.30 3.28
N PHE A 49 1.40 9.77 4.53
CA PHE A 49 0.65 9.06 5.56
C PHE A 49 -0.86 8.90 5.25
N PRO A 50 -1.63 9.96 4.92
CA PRO A 50 -3.01 9.82 4.45
C PRO A 50 -3.18 8.89 3.25
N TRP A 51 -2.25 8.92 2.29
CA TRP A 51 -2.28 8.01 1.13
C TRP A 51 -2.16 6.55 1.56
N ASN A 52 -1.21 6.24 2.46
CA ASN A 52 -1.04 4.90 3.00
C ASN A 52 -2.28 4.44 3.77
N ALA A 53 -2.92 5.34 4.52
CA ALA A 53 -4.14 5.05 5.26
C ALA A 53 -5.30 4.67 4.34
N ILE A 54 -5.57 5.47 3.30
CA ILE A 54 -6.70 5.22 2.39
C ILE A 54 -6.46 4.00 1.48
N ILE A 55 -5.24 3.81 0.96
CA ILE A 55 -4.86 2.63 0.17
C ILE A 55 -5.00 1.36 1.01
N ARG A 56 -4.52 1.38 2.26
CA ARG A 56 -4.68 0.28 3.21
C ARG A 56 -6.14 -0.04 3.46
N SER A 57 -6.97 0.98 3.67
CA SER A 57 -8.41 0.81 3.94
C SER A 57 -9.10 0.06 2.80
N TYR A 58 -8.93 0.52 1.56
CA TYR A 58 -9.48 -0.17 0.39
C TYR A 58 -8.92 -1.61 0.22
N SER A 59 -7.61 -1.81 0.38
CA SER A 59 -6.96 -3.13 0.27
C SER A 59 -7.41 -4.11 1.36
N ARG A 60 -7.69 -3.64 2.58
CA ARG A 60 -8.22 -4.48 3.67
C ARG A 60 -9.64 -4.97 3.39
N ASN A 61 -10.47 -4.10 2.83
CA ASN A 61 -11.87 -4.37 2.49
C ASN A 61 -12.07 -5.03 1.12
N ASN A 62 -10.99 -5.52 0.50
CA ASN A 62 -10.99 -6.19 -0.81
C ASN A 62 -11.49 -5.32 -1.98
N SER A 63 -11.60 -4.00 -1.79
CA SER A 63 -11.83 -3.00 -2.85
C SER A 63 -10.53 -2.74 -3.61
N PHE A 64 -10.02 -3.78 -4.30
CA PHE A 64 -8.68 -3.79 -4.86
C PHE A 64 -8.49 -2.76 -6.00
N GLN A 65 -9.52 -2.55 -6.82
CA GLN A 65 -9.48 -1.55 -7.88
C GLN A 65 -9.35 -0.13 -7.31
N ASP A 66 -10.09 0.18 -6.25
CA ASP A 66 -10.02 1.49 -5.58
C ASP A 66 -8.67 1.72 -4.90
N ALA A 67 -8.07 0.68 -4.33
CA ALA A 67 -6.72 0.77 -3.76
C ALA A 67 -5.69 1.15 -4.84
N LEU A 68 -5.78 0.56 -6.03
CA LEU A 68 -4.91 0.88 -7.17
C LEU A 68 -5.24 2.24 -7.77
N LEU A 69 -6.50 2.65 -7.79
CA LEU A 69 -6.90 4.00 -8.19
C LEU A 69 -6.27 5.06 -7.27
N MET A 70 -6.30 4.82 -5.96
CA MET A 70 -5.65 5.71 -4.99
C MET A 70 -4.14 5.77 -5.17
N TYR A 71 -3.51 4.65 -5.52
CA TYR A 71 -2.10 4.64 -5.90
C TYR A 71 -1.80 5.48 -7.14
N SER A 72 -2.61 5.36 -8.21
CA SER A 72 -2.46 6.20 -9.40
C SER A 72 -2.60 7.69 -9.07
N LYS A 73 -3.58 8.05 -8.21
CA LYS A 73 -3.76 9.43 -7.73
C LYS A 73 -2.57 9.91 -6.89
N MET A 74 -2.00 9.07 -6.04
CA MET A 74 -0.79 9.36 -5.26
C MET A 74 0.41 9.69 -6.17
N GLN A 75 0.59 8.89 -7.24
CA GLN A 75 1.65 9.12 -8.22
C GLN A 75 1.44 10.41 -9.02
N LEU A 76 0.20 10.71 -9.43
CA LEU A 76 -0.16 11.97 -10.10
C LEU A 76 0.10 13.18 -9.20
N ALA A 77 -0.16 13.05 -7.90
CA ALA A 77 0.17 14.05 -6.89
C ALA A 77 1.68 14.14 -6.57
N ARG A 78 2.53 13.39 -7.29
CA ARG A 78 3.99 13.33 -7.13
C ARG A 78 4.42 12.90 -5.72
N ILE A 79 3.61 12.11 -5.03
CA ILE A 79 3.97 11.49 -3.75
C ILE A 79 4.56 10.11 -4.02
N SER A 80 5.80 9.88 -3.58
CA SER A 80 6.45 8.58 -3.73
C SER A 80 5.86 7.55 -2.77
N PRO A 81 5.56 6.31 -3.22
CA PRO A 81 5.24 5.21 -2.31
C PRO A 81 6.45 4.84 -1.44
N ASP A 82 6.17 4.20 -0.31
CA ASP A 82 7.13 3.67 0.65
C ASP A 82 6.88 2.19 0.96
N SER A 83 7.69 1.61 1.85
CA SER A 83 7.54 0.22 2.32
C SER A 83 6.20 -0.06 3.01
N PHE A 84 5.48 0.96 3.49
CA PHE A 84 4.12 0.80 4.03
C PHE A 84 3.04 0.81 2.95
N THR A 85 3.34 1.33 1.76
CA THR A 85 2.42 1.37 0.62
C THR A 85 2.38 0.01 -0.07
N PHE A 86 3.56 -0.52 -0.42
CA PHE A 86 3.68 -1.68 -1.31
C PHE A 86 2.97 -2.96 -0.85
N PRO A 87 3.01 -3.38 0.42
CA PRO A 87 2.31 -4.58 0.86
C PRO A 87 0.80 -4.53 0.56
N HIS A 88 0.19 -3.35 0.67
CA HIS A 88 -1.23 -3.16 0.38
C HIS A 88 -1.53 -3.16 -1.12
N LEU A 89 -0.63 -2.62 -1.95
CA LEU A 89 -0.73 -2.68 -3.41
C LEU A 89 -0.53 -4.10 -3.94
N LEU A 90 0.44 -4.83 -3.40
CA LEU A 90 0.72 -6.20 -3.77
C LEU A 90 -0.44 -7.12 -3.39
N LYS A 91 -1.03 -6.93 -2.21
CA LYS A 91 -2.29 -7.59 -1.84
C LYS A 91 -3.39 -7.26 -2.86
N ALA A 92 -3.57 -6.00 -3.22
CA ALA A 92 -4.59 -5.59 -4.18
C ALA A 92 -4.39 -6.23 -5.57
N CYS A 93 -3.16 -6.22 -6.08
CA CYS A 93 -2.82 -6.89 -7.34
C CYS A 93 -3.08 -8.40 -7.27
N SER A 94 -2.79 -9.03 -6.13
CA SER A 94 -3.01 -10.48 -5.93
C SER A 94 -4.49 -10.88 -5.87
N GLY A 95 -5.38 -9.92 -5.61
CA GLY A 95 -6.82 -10.10 -5.56
C GLY A 95 -7.52 -9.82 -6.88
N LEU A 96 -6.79 -9.37 -7.90
CA LEU A 96 -7.31 -9.10 -9.25
C LEU A 96 -6.82 -10.18 -10.22
N PRO A 97 -7.56 -10.47 -11.30
CA PRO A 97 -7.16 -11.46 -12.29
C PRO A 97 -5.96 -11.03 -13.14
N ASP A 98 -5.57 -9.75 -13.08
CA ASP A 98 -4.52 -9.18 -13.93
C ASP A 98 -3.17 -9.05 -13.20
N LEU A 99 -2.20 -9.89 -13.61
CA LEU A 99 -0.82 -9.85 -13.12
C LEU A 99 -0.02 -8.65 -13.67
N GLN A 100 -0.48 -7.98 -14.72
CA GLN A 100 0.25 -6.88 -15.34
C GLN A 100 0.51 -5.75 -14.34
N MET A 101 -0.51 -5.33 -13.59
CA MET A 101 -0.34 -4.30 -12.56
C MET A 101 0.62 -4.75 -11.46
N GLY A 102 0.53 -6.01 -11.04
CA GLY A 102 1.46 -6.58 -10.05
C GLY A 102 2.93 -6.51 -10.50
N ARG A 103 3.21 -6.74 -11.79
CA ARG A 103 4.56 -6.58 -12.36
C ARG A 103 5.02 -5.12 -12.38
N LEU A 104 4.12 -4.19 -12.69
CA LEU A 104 4.44 -2.75 -12.64
C LEU A 104 4.77 -2.32 -11.22
N VAL A 105 3.99 -2.76 -10.23
CA VAL A 105 4.27 -2.51 -8.81
C VAL A 105 5.61 -3.15 -8.39
N HIS A 106 5.91 -4.37 -8.82
CA HIS A 106 7.21 -5.00 -8.55
C HIS A 106 8.38 -4.20 -9.16
N ALA A 107 8.24 -3.70 -10.38
CA ALA A 107 9.26 -2.84 -10.99
C ALA A 107 9.46 -1.53 -10.20
N GLN A 108 8.38 -0.98 -9.61
CA GLN A 108 8.48 0.19 -8.72
C GLN A 108 9.21 -0.11 -7.42
N VAL A 109 8.95 -1.27 -6.81
CA VAL A 109 9.67 -1.74 -5.61
C VAL A 109 11.17 -1.73 -5.86
N PHE A 110 11.61 -2.36 -6.95
CA PHE A 110 13.03 -2.42 -7.31
C PHE A 110 13.59 -1.02 -7.63
N ARG A 111 12.87 -0.22 -8.41
CA ARG A 111 13.32 1.13 -8.79
C ARG A 111 13.50 2.07 -7.59
N LEU A 112 12.76 1.84 -6.52
CA LEU A 112 12.79 2.67 -5.31
C LEU A 112 13.62 2.08 -4.17
N GLY A 113 14.28 0.94 -4.39
CA GLY A 113 15.20 0.35 -3.40
C GLY A 113 14.51 -0.43 -2.28
N PHE A 114 13.31 -0.96 -2.50
CA PHE A 114 12.55 -1.71 -1.49
C PHE A 114 12.67 -3.24 -1.65
N GLU A 115 13.62 -3.73 -2.45
CA GLU A 115 13.84 -5.15 -2.68
C GLU A 115 14.36 -5.90 -1.45
N ALA A 116 15.01 -5.24 -0.49
CA ALA A 116 15.43 -5.85 0.77
C ALA A 116 14.34 -5.78 1.87
N ASP A 117 13.22 -5.10 1.63
CA ASP A 117 12.17 -5.00 2.64
C ASP A 117 11.37 -6.31 2.73
N VAL A 118 11.50 -7.00 3.86
CA VAL A 118 10.87 -8.32 4.09
C VAL A 118 9.35 -8.28 3.95
N PHE A 119 8.68 -7.19 4.34
CA PHE A 119 7.22 -7.09 4.21
C PHE A 119 6.82 -6.93 2.74
N VAL A 120 7.58 -6.16 1.97
CA VAL A 120 7.39 -6.02 0.53
C VAL A 120 7.66 -7.33 -0.19
N GLN A 121 8.75 -8.03 0.15
CA GLN A 121 9.11 -9.33 -0.42
C GLN A 121 8.05 -10.40 -0.13
N ASN A 122 7.54 -10.47 1.09
CA ASN A 122 6.43 -11.36 1.44
C ASN A 122 5.18 -11.08 0.60
N GLY A 123 4.88 -9.80 0.35
CA GLY A 123 3.80 -9.39 -0.55
C GLY A 123 4.02 -9.84 -2.00
N LEU A 124 5.27 -9.78 -2.48
CA LEU A 124 5.65 -10.21 -3.84
C LEU A 124 5.55 -11.72 -4.00
N ILE A 125 6.00 -12.50 -3.01
CA ILE A 125 5.84 -13.96 -2.99
C ILE A 125 4.35 -14.32 -3.09
N ALA A 126 3.52 -13.70 -2.23
CA ALA A 126 2.07 -13.93 -2.22
C ALA A 126 1.39 -13.55 -3.55
N LEU A 127 1.78 -12.42 -4.15
CA LEU A 127 1.31 -11.99 -5.47
C LEU A 127 1.59 -13.05 -6.54
N TYR A 128 2.85 -13.46 -6.69
CA TYR A 128 3.21 -14.41 -7.74
C TYR A 128 2.65 -15.80 -7.48
N ALA A 129 2.54 -16.23 -6.21
CA ALA A 129 1.89 -17.47 -5.82
C ALA A 129 0.42 -17.50 -6.26
N LYS A 130 -0.35 -16.45 -5.91
CA LYS A 130 -1.77 -16.35 -6.27
C LYS A 130 -2.01 -16.24 -7.78
N CYS A 131 -1.10 -15.61 -8.51
CA CYS A 131 -1.16 -15.53 -9.97
C CYS A 131 -0.56 -16.75 -10.68
N ARG A 132 -0.37 -17.89 -9.98
CA ARG A 132 0.16 -19.16 -10.51
C ARG A 132 1.53 -19.03 -11.20
N ARG A 133 2.37 -18.11 -10.73
CA ARG A 133 3.74 -17.91 -11.23
C ARG A 133 4.77 -18.40 -10.21
N LEU A 134 4.72 -19.69 -9.89
CA LEU A 134 5.58 -20.32 -8.88
C LEU A 134 7.07 -20.03 -9.06
N CYS A 135 7.59 -20.12 -10.29
CA CYS A 135 9.01 -19.83 -10.54
C CYS A 135 9.38 -18.40 -10.10
N ARG A 136 8.51 -17.42 -10.34
CA ARG A 136 8.75 -16.03 -9.89
C ARG A 136 8.62 -15.89 -8.37
N ALA A 137 7.63 -16.53 -7.77
CA ALA A 137 7.49 -16.54 -6.30
C ALA A 137 8.75 -17.12 -5.63
N ARG A 138 9.30 -18.20 -6.20
CA ARG A 138 10.56 -18.82 -5.78
C ARG A 138 11.75 -17.87 -5.95
N THR A 139 11.90 -17.23 -7.12
CA THR A 139 13.00 -16.27 -7.34
C THR A 139 12.98 -15.13 -6.33
N VAL A 140 11.80 -14.58 -6.03
CA VAL A 140 11.63 -13.53 -5.01
C VAL A 140 12.03 -14.05 -3.62
N PHE A 141 11.55 -15.23 -3.23
CA PHE A 141 11.92 -15.86 -1.96
C PHE A 141 13.42 -16.17 -1.84
N GLU A 142 14.04 -16.66 -2.92
CA GLU A 142 15.47 -16.99 -2.95
C GLU A 142 16.36 -15.74 -2.92
N GLY A 143 15.86 -14.61 -3.43
CA GLY A 143 16.54 -13.31 -3.37
C GLY A 143 16.63 -12.71 -1.97
N LEU A 144 15.79 -13.15 -1.02
CA LEU A 144 15.91 -12.76 0.39
C LEU A 144 17.12 -13.43 1.05
N PRO A 145 18.01 -12.67 1.72
CA PRO A 145 19.05 -13.22 2.57
C PRO A 145 18.47 -14.18 3.62
N LEU A 146 19.15 -15.30 3.88
CA LEU A 146 18.68 -16.31 4.84
C LEU A 146 18.30 -15.74 6.22
N PRO A 147 19.06 -14.80 6.83
CA PRO A 147 18.70 -14.20 8.13
C PRO A 147 17.40 -13.40 8.12
N GLU A 148 16.97 -12.92 6.95
CA GLU A 148 15.79 -12.06 6.80
C GLU A 148 14.52 -12.86 6.44
N ARG A 149 14.67 -14.15 6.12
CA ARG A 149 13.52 -15.02 5.81
C ARG A 149 12.74 -15.32 7.08
N THR A 150 11.53 -14.78 7.14
CA THR A 150 10.63 -14.93 8.28
C THR A 150 9.73 -16.17 8.13
N ILE A 151 9.05 -16.54 9.21
CA ILE A 151 7.98 -17.56 9.19
C ILE A 151 6.95 -17.23 8.10
N VAL A 152 6.64 -15.95 7.90
CA VAL A 152 5.72 -15.49 6.84
C VAL A 152 6.26 -15.81 5.45
N SER A 153 7.55 -15.61 5.20
CA SER A 153 8.20 -15.94 3.91
C SER A 153 8.11 -17.44 3.60
N TRP A 154 8.44 -18.29 4.60
CA TRP A 154 8.40 -19.75 4.47
C TRP A 154 6.98 -20.29 4.28
N THR A 155 6.04 -19.82 5.10
CA THR A 155 4.63 -20.24 4.98
C THR A 155 4.01 -19.81 3.65
N ALA A 156 4.38 -18.63 3.14
CA ALA A 156 3.94 -18.16 1.83
C ALA A 156 4.43 -19.06 0.69
N ILE A 157 5.72 -19.44 0.67
CA ILE A 157 6.24 -20.28 -0.41
C ILE A 157 5.73 -21.73 -0.32
N ILE A 158 5.63 -22.31 0.87
CA ILE A 158 5.06 -23.65 1.07
C ILE A 158 3.60 -23.69 0.59
N SER A 159 2.81 -22.70 1.00
CA SER A 159 1.41 -22.58 0.56
C SER A 159 1.30 -22.41 -0.96
N ALA A 160 2.23 -21.67 -1.57
CA ALA A 160 2.28 -21.51 -3.02
C ALA A 160 2.42 -22.86 -3.73
N TYR A 161 3.38 -23.69 -3.32
CA TYR A 161 3.57 -25.03 -3.90
C TYR A 161 2.38 -25.94 -3.66
N ALA A 162 1.81 -25.94 -2.45
CA ALA A 162 0.64 -26.77 -2.14
C ALA A 162 -0.61 -26.42 -2.96
N GLN A 163 -0.78 -25.15 -3.34
CA GLN A 163 -1.96 -24.68 -4.09
C GLN A 163 -1.82 -24.79 -5.62
N ASN A 164 -0.61 -25.02 -6.13
CA ASN A 164 -0.29 -25.01 -7.57
C ASN A 164 0.39 -26.31 -8.05
N GLY A 165 0.57 -27.29 -7.16
CA GLY A 165 1.11 -28.62 -7.45
C GLY A 165 0.04 -29.67 -7.67
#